data_AF-A0A8H3BQ35-F1
#
_entry.id   AF-A0A8H3BQ35-F1
#
_cell.length_a   1.000
_cell.length_b   1.000
_cell.length_c   1.000
_cell.angle_alpha   90.00
_cell.angle_beta   90.00
_cell.angle_gamma   90.00
#
_symmetry.space_group_name_H-M   'P 1'
#
loop_
_entity.id
_entity.type
_entity.pdbx_description
1 polymer ?
#
loop_
_entity_poly.entity_id
_entity_poly.type
_entity_poly.pdbx_seq_one_letter_code
_entity_poly.pdbx_strand_id
1 'polypeptide(L)'
;MFASLLSAAILGLPLAVQAATYTIAQNHSGANFFDSWVFTEGIDATTVGNVLYQSCKAALQQQLAYLNGNGHAIIKVDNTTVGAGDTYG
;
A
#
# COMPACT_ATOMS: atom_id res chain seq x y z
N MET A 1 10.67 -67.31 32.62
CA MET A 1 10.10 -65.96 32.72
C MET A 1 11.22 -64.96 32.40
N PHE A 2 11.31 -64.48 31.16
CA PHE A 2 12.21 -63.37 30.80
C PHE A 2 11.55 -62.48 29.74
N ALA A 3 11.29 -61.25 30.17
CA ALA A 3 11.12 -59.99 29.45
C ALA A 3 10.54 -60.04 28.02
N SER A 4 9.22 -59.87 27.90
CA SER A 4 8.68 -58.97 26.88
C SER A 4 8.34 -57.67 27.60
N LEU A 5 8.83 -56.54 27.08
CA LEU A 5 8.26 -55.18 27.18
C LEU A 5 9.30 -54.18 26.64
N LEU A 6 9.42 -54.08 25.31
CA LEU A 6 9.78 -52.81 24.68
C LEU A 6 8.53 -52.33 23.94
N SER A 7 7.55 -51.84 24.71
CA SER A 7 6.40 -51.13 24.14
C SER A 7 6.85 -49.76 23.68
N ALA A 8 6.43 -49.44 22.46
CA ALA A 8 6.70 -48.21 21.74
C ALA A 8 6.32 -46.96 22.54
N ALA A 9 7.25 -46.02 22.63
CA ALA A 9 6.96 -44.65 23.04
C ALA A 9 7.62 -43.69 22.03
N ILE A 10 7.15 -43.74 20.78
CA ILE A 10 7.32 -42.64 19.82
C ILE A 10 5.92 -42.26 19.34
N LEU A 11 5.07 -41.82 20.25
CA LEU A 11 3.76 -41.25 19.93
C LEU A 11 3.62 -39.95 20.72
N GLY A 12 3.86 -38.83 20.03
CA GLY A 12 3.46 -37.52 20.52
C GLY A 12 4.58 -36.51 20.74
N LEU A 13 5.57 -36.39 19.85
CA LEU A 13 6.17 -35.06 19.69
C LEU A 13 5.13 -34.22 18.93
N PRO A 14 4.51 -33.19 19.54
CA PRO A 14 3.76 -32.23 18.76
C PRO A 14 4.76 -31.58 17.79
N LEU A 15 4.52 -31.75 16.48
CA LEU A 15 5.15 -30.91 15.48
C LEU A 15 4.65 -29.49 15.77
N ALA A 16 5.45 -28.71 16.49
CA ALA A 16 5.18 -27.29 16.68
C ALA A 16 5.27 -26.64 15.30
N VAL A 17 4.11 -26.50 14.64
CA VAL A 17 4.00 -25.65 13.47
C VAL A 17 4.26 -24.23 13.96
N GLN A 18 5.48 -23.74 13.79
CA GLN A 18 5.78 -22.33 13.96
C GLN A 18 5.08 -21.57 12.83
N ALA A 19 3.90 -21.05 13.13
CA ALA A 19 3.30 -20.02 12.30
C ALA A 19 4.17 -18.76 12.42
N ALA A 20 4.45 -18.11 11.29
CA ALA A 20 5.11 -16.82 11.31
C ALA A 20 4.22 -15.81 12.07
N THR A 21 4.83 -15.07 13.00
CA THR A 21 4.17 -13.93 13.64
C THR A 21 4.51 -12.68 12.85
N TYR A 22 3.49 -11.93 12.45
CA TYR A 22 3.66 -10.67 11.73
C TYR A 22 3.37 -9.51 12.68
N THR A 23 4.27 -8.54 12.66
CA THR A 23 4.06 -7.23 13.31
C THR A 23 3.82 -6.18 12.23
N ILE A 24 3.08 -5.12 12.58
CA ILE A 24 2.93 -3.97 11.69
C ILE A 24 4.30 -3.33 11.49
N ALA A 25 4.79 -3.31 10.25
CA ALA A 25 6.07 -2.70 9.91
C ALA A 25 5.97 -1.17 9.75
N GLN A 26 4.86 -0.69 9.17
CA GLN A 26 4.61 0.73 8.91
C GLN A 26 3.12 1.04 9.05
N ASN A 27 2.80 2.23 9.53
CA ASN A 27 1.43 2.75 9.61
C ASN A 27 1.40 4.15 9.02
N HIS A 28 0.89 4.28 7.80
CA HIS A 28 0.71 5.57 7.12
C HIS A 28 -0.73 6.02 7.33
N SER A 29 -0.93 6.96 8.25
CA SER A 29 -2.26 7.49 8.58
C SER A 29 -2.14 8.89 9.20
N GLY A 30 -3.28 9.57 9.33
CA GLY A 30 -3.36 10.89 9.95
C GLY A 30 -2.86 12.02 9.03
N ALA A 31 -2.67 13.20 9.63
CA ALA A 31 -2.36 14.45 8.94
C ALA A 31 -1.15 14.36 8.00
N ASN A 32 -0.18 13.50 8.33
CA ASN A 32 1.09 13.35 7.63
C ASN A 32 1.09 12.14 6.67
N PHE A 33 -0.08 11.63 6.29
CA PHE A 33 -0.20 10.49 5.37
C PHE A 33 0.63 10.69 4.10
N PHE A 34 0.57 11.88 3.49
CA PHE A 34 1.25 12.19 2.23
C PHE A 34 2.76 12.42 2.38
N ASP A 35 3.28 12.59 3.61
CA ASP A 35 4.72 12.77 3.87
C ASP A 35 5.51 11.47 3.64
N SER A 36 4.84 10.32 3.63
CA SER A 36 5.45 9.01 3.40
C SER A 36 5.57 8.64 1.91
N TRP A 37 5.16 9.52 0.99
CA TRP A 37 5.08 9.23 -0.44
C TRP A 37 5.84 10.26 -1.26
N VAL A 38 6.37 9.81 -2.40
CA VAL A 38 6.94 10.69 -3.43
C VAL A 38 5.89 10.88 -4.53
N PHE A 39 5.64 12.13 -4.90
CA PHE A 39 4.78 12.46 -6.03
C PHE A 39 5.64 12.56 -7.29
N THR A 40 5.52 11.56 -8.16
CA THR A 40 6.07 11.64 -9.52
C THR A 40 5.35 12.75 -10.26
N GLU A 41 6.09 13.59 -10.98
CA GLU A 41 5.55 14.73 -11.72
C GLU A 41 5.92 14.68 -13.21
N GLY A 42 5.07 15.27 -14.04
CA GLY A 42 5.27 15.34 -15.49
C GLY A 42 4.43 14.31 -16.27
N ILE A 43 4.80 14.14 -17.54
CA ILE A 43 4.11 13.24 -18.47
C ILE A 43 4.37 11.78 -18.13
N ASP A 44 3.43 10.89 -18.46
CA ASP A 44 3.67 9.45 -18.35
C ASP A 44 4.64 8.96 -19.42
N ALA A 45 5.91 8.86 -19.04
CA ALA A 45 6.97 8.34 -19.90
C ALA A 45 6.98 6.80 -20.02
N THR A 46 6.17 6.09 -19.24
CA THR A 46 6.24 4.62 -19.11
C THR A 46 5.16 3.90 -19.88
N THR A 47 3.89 4.29 -19.71
CA THR A 47 2.76 3.67 -20.40
C THR A 47 2.18 4.55 -21.51
N VAL A 48 2.67 5.79 -21.62
CA VAL A 48 2.31 6.78 -22.64
C VAL A 48 0.81 7.09 -22.60
N GLY A 49 0.23 7.13 -21.39
CA GLY A 49 -1.13 7.60 -21.18
C GLY A 49 -1.25 9.12 -21.36
N ASN A 50 -2.42 9.58 -21.81
CA ASN A 50 -2.82 10.99 -21.69
C ASN A 50 -3.09 11.27 -20.20
N VAL A 51 -2.04 11.71 -19.51
CA VAL A 51 -2.05 12.09 -18.10
C VAL A 51 -0.87 13.01 -17.81
N LEU A 52 -1.14 14.05 -17.02
CA LEU A 52 -0.12 14.92 -16.45
C LEU A 52 -0.07 14.76 -14.94
N TYR A 53 0.95 14.04 -14.44
CA TYR A 53 1.16 13.88 -13.01
C TYR A 53 1.60 15.20 -12.37
N GLN A 54 0.96 15.55 -11.26
CA GLN A 54 1.17 16.82 -10.58
C GLN A 54 2.19 16.68 -9.44
N SER A 55 2.96 17.75 -9.19
CA SER A 55 3.74 17.89 -7.96
C SER A 55 2.84 17.76 -6.72
N CYS A 56 3.40 17.34 -5.58
CA CYS A 56 2.65 17.25 -4.31
C CYS A 56 1.96 18.58 -3.98
N LYS A 57 2.68 19.71 -4.10
CA LYS A 57 2.12 21.05 -3.87
C LYS A 57 0.92 21.34 -4.77
N ALA A 58 1.03 21.07 -6.07
CA ALA A 58 -0.05 21.31 -7.02
C ALA A 58 -1.25 20.39 -6.74
N ALA A 59 -1.02 19.12 -6.44
CA ALA A 59 -2.07 18.15 -6.12
C ALA A 59 -2.83 18.55 -4.84
N LEU A 60 -2.15 19.03 -3.80
CA LEU A 60 -2.80 19.55 -2.58
C LEU A 60 -3.62 20.82 -2.88
N GLN A 61 -3.05 21.77 -3.63
CA GLN A 61 -3.71 23.03 -3.97
C GLN A 61 -4.97 22.83 -4.83
N GLN A 62 -4.91 21.90 -5.79
CA GLN A 62 -6.02 21.55 -6.69
C GLN A 62 -6.98 20.51 -6.08
N GLN A 63 -6.74 20.08 -4.83
CA GLN A 63 -7.52 19.04 -4.16
C GLN A 63 -7.55 17.71 -4.94
N LEU A 64 -6.48 17.39 -5.65
CA LEU A 64 -6.27 16.07 -6.27
C LEU A 64 -5.72 15.05 -5.26
N ALA A 65 -5.01 15.52 -4.23
CA ALA A 65 -4.62 14.74 -3.07
C ALA A 65 -5.02 15.51 -1.80
N TYR A 66 -5.71 14.88 -0.86
CA TYR A 66 -6.08 15.51 0.42
C TYR A 66 -6.58 14.48 1.44
N LEU A 67 -6.67 14.88 2.71
CA LEU A 67 -7.42 14.16 3.73
C LEU A 67 -8.81 14.77 3.84
N ASN A 68 -9.86 13.95 3.80
CA ASN A 68 -11.20 14.44 4.10
C ASN A 68 -11.41 14.60 5.63
N GLY A 69 -12.53 15.20 6.02
CA GLY A 69 -12.86 15.42 7.44
C GLY A 69 -13.03 14.13 8.28
N ASN A 70 -13.14 12.97 7.64
CA ASN A 70 -13.23 11.66 8.30
C ASN A 70 -11.85 10.97 8.41
N GLY A 71 -10.77 11.62 7.98
CA GLY A 71 -9.41 11.08 8.03
C GLY A 71 -9.07 10.12 6.89
N HIS A 72 -9.88 10.05 5.83
CA HIS A 72 -9.56 9.25 4.65
C HIS A 72 -8.61 10.02 3.74
N ALA A 73 -7.52 9.37 3.32
CA ALA A 73 -6.68 9.86 2.23
C ALA A 73 -7.38 9.67 0.89
N ILE A 74 -7.59 10.78 0.20
CA ILE A 74 -8.21 10.83 -1.12
C ILE A 74 -7.12 11.18 -2.14
N ILE A 75 -7.03 10.37 -3.19
CA ILE A 75 -6.25 10.64 -4.39
C ILE A 75 -7.24 10.54 -5.55
N LYS A 76 -7.40 11.62 -6.32
CA LYS A 76 -8.35 11.70 -7.42
C LYS A 76 -7.74 12.41 -8.62
N VAL A 77 -8.36 12.21 -9.78
CA VAL A 77 -8.07 12.95 -10.99
C VAL A 77 -8.85 14.27 -11.04
N ASP A 78 -8.41 15.17 -11.93
CA ASP A 78 -9.25 16.30 -12.32
C ASP A 78 -10.50 15.77 -13.02
N ASN A 79 -11.65 16.27 -12.60
CA ASN A 79 -12.97 15.91 -13.11
C ASN A 79 -13.81 17.17 -13.43
N THR A 80 -13.14 18.29 -13.65
CA THR A 80 -13.74 19.61 -13.87
C THR A 80 -13.26 20.28 -15.15
N THR A 81 -12.06 19.93 -15.64
CA THR A 81 -11.49 20.47 -16.87
C THR A 81 -11.78 19.57 -18.08
N VAL A 82 -11.97 20.17 -19.25
CA VAL A 82 -12.09 19.45 -20.53
C VAL A 82 -10.70 19.29 -21.13
N GLY A 83 -10.24 18.05 -21.34
CA GLY A 83 -8.93 17.74 -21.95
C GLY A 83 -8.88 17.90 -23.48
N ALA A 84 -9.82 18.62 -24.09
CA ALA A 84 -9.86 18.78 -25.54
C ALA A 84 -8.76 19.73 -26.01
N GLY A 85 -7.92 19.27 -26.94
CA GLY A 85 -6.80 20.04 -27.48
C GLY A 85 -5.51 19.94 -26.67
N ASP A 86 -5.43 19.01 -25.71
CA ASP A 86 -4.15 18.70 -25.08
C ASP A 86 -3.16 18.18 -26.13
N THR A 87 -1.99 18.79 -26.18
CA THR A 87 -0.91 18.47 -27.14
C THR A 87 0.28 17.81 -26.43
N TYR A 88 0.27 17.72 -25.10
CA TYR A 88 1.40 17.33 -24.28
C TYR A 88 1.18 16.05 -23.46
N GLY A 89 -0.01 15.48 -23.54
CA GLY A 89 -0.47 14.36 -22.73
C GLY A 89 -1.94 14.55 -22.49
#